data_AF-A0A1V9XFW1-F1
#
_entry.id   AF-A0A1V9XFW1-F1
#
_cell.length_a   1.000
_cell.length_b   1.000
_cell.length_c   1.000
_cell.angle_alpha   90.00
_cell.angle_beta   90.00
_cell.angle_gamma   90.00
#
_symmetry.space_group_name_H-M   'P 1'
#
loop_
_entity.id
_entity.type
_entity.pdbx_description
1 polymer ?
#
loop_
_entity_poly.entity_id
_entity_poly.type
_entity_poly.pdbx_seq_one_letter_code
_entity_poly.pdbx_strand_id
1 'polypeptide(L)' 'MEPSLLSELQALERDVGYPLESEQFANAMDDRDELKHFRAEFVYPKMKELPCTILKTEEDCIYLCGHSLGLMPKQA' A
#
# COMPACT_ATOMS: atom_id res chain seq x y z
N MET A 1 -6.12 -27.98 -8.17
CA MET A 1 -4.93 -27.45 -7.46
C MET A 1 -5.14 -25.96 -7.48
N GLU A 2 -5.35 -25.34 -6.33
CA GLU A 2 -5.55 -23.89 -6.27
C GLU A 2 -4.33 -23.18 -6.88
N PRO A 3 -4.54 -22.14 -7.70
CA PRO A 3 -3.42 -21.35 -8.21
C PRO A 3 -2.64 -20.78 -7.03
N SER A 4 -1.31 -20.74 -7.16
CA SER A 4 -0.49 -20.06 -6.17
C SER A 4 -0.62 -18.55 -6.33
N LEU A 5 -0.44 -17.79 -5.25
CA LEU A 5 -0.33 -16.33 -5.30
C LEU A 5 0.65 -15.84 -6.37
N LEU A 6 1.77 -16.54 -6.54
CA LEU A 6 2.75 -16.20 -7.58
C LEU A 6 2.17 -16.37 -8.99
N SER A 7 1.39 -17.44 -9.23
CA SER A 7 0.78 -17.66 -10.54
C SER A 7 -0.30 -16.62 -10.87
N GLU A 8 -1.01 -16.12 -9.86
CA GLU A 8 -1.99 -15.03 -10.00
C GLU A 8 -1.29 -13.71 -10.31
N LEU A 9 -0.23 -13.37 -9.55
CA LEU A 9 0.57 -12.18 -9.79
C LEU A 9 1.18 -12.19 -11.20
N GLN A 10 1.74 -13.32 -11.64
CA GLN A 10 2.25 -13.47 -13.01
C GLN A 10 1.16 -13.33 -14.08
N ALA A 11 -0.10 -13.66 -13.78
CA ALA A 11 -1.20 -13.41 -14.69
C ALA A 11 -1.53 -11.92 -14.77
N LEU A 12 -1.54 -11.23 -13.63
CA LEU A 12 -1.73 -9.78 -13.55
C LEU A 12 -0.59 -9.03 -14.26
N GLU A 13 0.66 -9.47 -14.11
CA GLU A 13 1.83 -8.92 -14.79
C GLU A 13 1.63 -8.89 -16.32
N ARG A 14 1.19 -10.03 -16.88
CA ARG A 14 0.88 -10.16 -18.30
C ARG A 14 -0.27 -9.27 -18.75
N ASP A 15 -1.24 -9.03 -17.88
CA ASP A 15 -2.45 -8.25 -18.16
C ASP A 15 -2.17 -6.73 -18.12
N VAL A 16 -1.40 -6.24 -17.15
CA VAL A 16 -1.03 -4.81 -17.07
C VAL A 16 0.17 -4.44 -17.94
N GLY A 17 1.01 -5.41 -18.31
CA GLY A 17 2.18 -5.20 -19.17
C GLY A 17 3.38 -4.56 -18.48
N TYR A 18 3.43 -4.60 -17.14
CA TYR A 18 4.53 -4.09 -16.33
C TYR A 18 5.16 -5.22 -15.51
N PRO A 19 6.51 -5.26 -15.35
CA PRO A 19 7.19 -6.27 -14.52
C PRO A 19 6.71 -6.24 -13.06
N LEU A 20 6.68 -7.40 -12.39
CA LEU A 20 6.18 -7.52 -11.01
C LEU A 20 6.92 -6.63 -10.00
N GLU A 21 8.22 -6.48 -10.18
CA GLU A 21 9.10 -5.66 -9.33
C GLU A 21 9.09 -4.17 -9.67
N SER A 22 8.29 -3.75 -10.66
CA SER A 22 8.25 -2.37 -11.12
C SER A 22 7.27 -1.52 -10.32
N GLU A 23 7.60 -0.23 -10.18
CA GLU A 23 6.71 0.76 -9.59
C GLU A 23 5.41 0.90 -10.39
N GLN A 24 5.49 0.79 -11.72
CA GLN A 24 4.34 0.86 -12.61
C GLN A 24 3.34 -0.27 -12.36
N PHE A 25 3.83 -1.48 -12.06
CA PHE A 25 2.97 -2.59 -11.67
C PHE A 25 2.26 -2.30 -10.35
N ALA A 26 2.99 -1.82 -9.33
CA ALA A 26 2.41 -1.45 -8.04
C ALA A 26 1.32 -0.38 -8.19
N ASN A 27 1.60 0.69 -8.94
CA ASN A 27 0.62 1.74 -9.24
C ASN A 27 -0.62 1.19 -9.98
N ALA A 28 -0.43 0.28 -10.94
CA ALA A 28 -1.54 -0.34 -11.66
C ALA A 28 -2.40 -1.23 -10.74
N MET A 29 -1.80 -1.87 -9.72
CA MET A 29 -2.55 -2.63 -8.72
C MET A 29 -3.33 -1.71 -7.79
N ASP A 30 -2.72 -0.63 -7.31
CA ASP A 30 -3.40 0.40 -6.50
C ASP A 30 -4.58 1.01 -7.26
N ASP A 31 -4.45 1.21 -8.57
CA ASP A 31 -5.52 1.76 -9.39
C ASP A 31 -6.73 0.82 -9.52
N ARG A 32 -6.48 -0.49 -9.56
CA ARG A 32 -7.51 -1.55 -9.65
C ARG A 32 -8.17 -1.88 -8.32
N ASP A 33 -7.57 -1.51 -7.19
CA ASP A 33 -8.13 -1.79 -5.88
C ASP A 33 -9.44 -1.02 -5.64
N GLU A 34 -10.56 -1.73 -5.61
CA GLU A 34 -11.89 -1.19 -5.33
C GLU A 34 -11.97 -0.55 -3.92
N LEU A 35 -11.11 -0.98 -2.99
CA LEU A 35 -11.06 -0.52 -1.60
C LEU A 35 -10.11 0.66 -1.39
N LYS A 36 -9.37 1.12 -2.41
CA LYS A 36 -8.35 2.18 -2.29
C LYS A 36 -8.86 3.47 -1.64
N HIS A 37 -10.15 3.77 -1.82
CA HIS A 37 -10.80 4.95 -1.27
C HIS A 37 -10.83 4.95 0.28
N PHE A 38 -10.86 3.78 0.93
CA PHE A 38 -10.84 3.70 2.39
C PHE A 38 -9.56 4.26 3.01
N ARG A 39 -8.45 4.27 2.26
CA ARG A 39 -7.20 4.90 2.73
C ARG A 39 -7.43 6.37 3.13
N ALA A 40 -8.31 7.08 2.42
CA ALA A 40 -8.61 8.48 2.71
C ALA A 40 -9.33 8.69 4.04
N GLU A 41 -9.93 7.65 4.63
CA GLU A 41 -10.70 7.72 5.87
C GLU A 41 -9.84 7.64 7.14
N PHE A 42 -8.54 7.39 7.03
CA PHE A 42 -7.63 7.22 8.17
C PHE A 42 -6.54 8.28 8.23
N VAL A 43 -6.09 8.60 9.45
CA VAL A 43 -4.94 9.49 9.67
C VAL A 43 -3.65 8.68 9.64
N TYR A 44 -2.86 8.86 8.58
CA TYR A 44 -1.53 8.28 8.46
C TYR A 44 -0.47 9.21 9.09
N PRO A 45 0.41 8.69 9.96
CA PRO A 45 1.55 9.45 10.45
C PRO A 45 2.47 9.87 9.30
N LYS A 46 3.01 11.08 9.36
CA LYS A 46 3.99 11.56 8.40
C LYS A 46 5.39 11.10 8.79
N MET A 47 6.27 10.88 7.81
CA MET A 47 7.66 10.50 8.05
C MET A 47 8.37 11.47 9.00
N LYS A 48 8.13 12.79 8.87
CA LYS A 48 8.70 13.79 9.78
C LYS A 48 8.37 13.58 11.26
N GLU A 49 7.21 13.01 11.56
CA GLU A 49 6.69 12.82 12.92
C GLU A 49 7.29 11.58 13.60
N LEU A 50 7.87 10.65 12.84
CA LEU A 50 8.44 9.42 13.39
C LEU A 50 9.78 9.69 14.09
N PRO A 51 9.98 9.26 15.35
CA PRO A 51 11.22 9.51 16.08
C PRO A 51 12.41 8.70 15.55
N CYS A 52 12.16 7.59 14.84
CA CYS A 52 13.17 6.61 14.41
C CYS A 52 13.63 6.75 12.96
N THR A 53 13.21 7.79 12.22
CA THR A 53 13.65 8.02 10.84
C THR A 53 14.70 9.13 10.73
N ILE A 54 15.70 8.89 9.88
CA ILE A 54 16.71 9.88 9.50
C ILE A 54 16.12 10.87 8.49
N LEU A 55 15.26 10.40 7.59
CA LEU A 55 14.65 11.22 6.55
C LEU A 55 13.31 11.79 7.03
N LYS A 56 13.23 13.12 7.08
CA LYS A 56 12.06 13.88 7.54
C LYS A 56 11.32 14.48 6.34
N THR A 57 10.24 13.83 5.89
CA THR A 57 9.40 14.30 4.78
C THR A 57 7.93 14.47 5.21
N GLU A 58 7.16 15.17 4.38
CA GLU A 58 5.70 15.32 4.51
C GLU A 58 4.92 14.10 3.97
N GLU A 59 5.63 13.07 3.50
CA GLU A 59 5.03 11.84 2.99
C GLU A 59 4.49 10.99 4.14
N ASP A 60 3.43 10.23 3.86
CA ASP A 60 2.93 9.23 4.79
C ASP A 60 4.01 8.18 5.05
N CYS A 61 4.06 7.66 6.27
CA CYS A 61 4.91 6.50 6.56
C CYS A 61 4.30 5.20 6.01
N ILE A 62 5.16 4.18 5.86
CA ILE A 62 4.74 2.81 5.60
C ILE A 62 4.35 2.16 6.94
N TYR A 63 3.05 2.13 7.24
CA TYR A 63 2.52 1.65 8.52
C TYR A 63 2.14 0.16 8.49
N LEU A 64 3.09 -0.73 8.80
CA LEU A 64 2.86 -2.19 8.87
C LEU A 64 2.52 -2.71 10.28
N CYS A 65 2.17 -1.82 11.21
CA CYS A 65 1.87 -2.13 12.61
C CYS A 65 0.35 -2.16 12.94
N GLY A 66 -0.52 -2.10 11.92
CA GLY A 66 -1.98 -2.07 12.09
C GLY A 66 -2.59 -3.23 12.86
N HIS A 67 -1.87 -4.37 12.93
CA HIS A 67 -2.27 -5.54 13.72
C HIS A 67 -2.09 -5.35 15.24
N SER A 68 -1.24 -4.42 15.66
CA SER A 68 -0.96 -4.11 17.06
C SER A 68 -1.77 -2.90 17.53
N LEU A 69 -1.71 -1.81 16.76
CA LEU A 69 -2.50 -0.60 16.99
C LEU A 69 -3.09 -0.13 15.66
N GLY A 70 -4.41 0.00 15.59
CA GLY A 70 -5.09 0.50 14.39
C GLY A 70 -4.82 1.99 14.16
N LEU A 71 -4.91 2.41 12.90
CA LEU A 71 -4.92 3.83 12.56
C LEU A 71 -6.23 4.48 13.03
N MET A 72 -6.14 5.77 13.37
CA MET A 72 -7.30 6.56 13.78
C MET A 72 -8.19 6.88 12.57
N PRO A 73 -9.50 6.56 12.60
CA PRO A 73 -10.46 7.07 11.62
C PRO A 73 -10.60 8.59 11.72
N LYS A 74 -10.76 9.27 10.59
CA LYS A 74 -10.97 10.73 10.55
C LYS A 74 -12.36 11.15 11.02
N GLN A 75 -13.36 10.29 10.79
CA GLN A 75 -14.72 10.47 11.26
C GLN A 75 -15.02 9.35 12.26
N ALA A 76 -15.14 9.72 13.53
CA ALA A 76 -15.46 8.82 14.65
C ALA A 76 -16.58 9.42 15.49
#